data_AF-A0A7Y3GU79-F1
#
_entry.id   AF-A0A7Y3GU79-F1
#
_cell.length_a   1.000
_cell.length_b   1.000
_cell.length_c   1.000
_cell.angle_alpha   90.00
_cell.angle_beta   90.00
_cell.angle_gamma   90.00
#
_symmetry.space_group_name_H-M   'P 1'
#
loop_
_entity.id
_entity.type
_entity.pdbx_description
1 polymer ?
#
loop_
_entity_poly.entity_id
_entity_poly.type
_entity_poly.pdbx_seq_one_letter_code
_entity_poly.pdbx_strand_id
1 'polypeptide(L)'
;MKTLFALLFISVSQIAVAQFYKKSEPFTHTYSIVALDSVTGEMGVAVQSHWFSVGSVVSYGKAGVGVVATQSLVNPSYGPKGLALMEQGLSPQQALDALLVNDKGEMYR
;
A
#
# COMPACT_ATOMS: atom_id res chain seq x y z
N MET A 1 -22.98 40.37 2.58
CA MET A 1 -21.58 40.84 2.36
C MET A 1 -20.58 40.12 3.27
N LYS A 2 -20.70 40.21 4.60
CA LYS A 2 -19.77 39.55 5.55
C LYS A 2 -19.70 38.02 5.42
N THR A 3 -20.83 37.36 5.20
CA THR A 3 -20.92 35.90 4.97
C THR A 3 -20.29 35.46 3.65
N LEU A 4 -20.42 36.26 2.60
CA LEU A 4 -19.79 35.99 1.30
C LEU A 4 -18.26 36.15 1.38
N PHE A 5 -17.79 37.14 2.15
CA PHE A 5 -16.37 37.34 2.42
C PHE A 5 -15.76 36.19 3.23
N ALA A 6 -16.48 35.69 4.23
CA ALA A 6 -16.05 34.55 5.05
C ALA A 6 -15.97 33.25 4.22
N LEU A 7 -16.96 32.99 3.36
CA LEU A 7 -16.95 31.85 2.44
C LEU A 7 -15.78 31.93 1.44
N LEU A 8 -15.55 33.12 0.86
CA LEU A 8 -14.43 33.35 -0.06
C LEU A 8 -13.07 33.12 0.64
N PHE A 9 -12.93 33.60 1.88
CA PHE A 9 -11.71 33.44 2.68
C PHE A 9 -11.43 31.96 3.02
N ILE A 10 -12.47 31.18 3.33
CA ILE A 10 -12.37 29.73 3.59
C ILE A 10 -11.99 28.97 2.31
N SER A 11 -12.51 29.36 1.14
CA SER A 11 -12.14 28.73 -0.12
C SER A 11 -10.70 29.05 -0.56
N VAL A 12 -10.17 30.23 -0.25
CA VAL A 12 -8.79 30.62 -0.60
C VAL A 12 -7.77 29.93 0.31
N SER A 13 -8.10 29.71 1.59
CA SER A 13 -7.20 29.03 2.53
C SER A 13 -6.98 27.54 2.20
N GLN A 14 -7.87 26.91 1.44
CA GLN A 14 -7.73 25.51 1.01
C GLN A 14 -6.67 25.32 -0.09
N ILE A 15 -6.32 26.36 -0.85
CA ILE A 15 -5.32 26.26 -1.94
C ILE A 15 -3.89 26.19 -1.37
N ALA A 16 -3.65 26.75 -0.18
CA ALA A 16 -2.32 26.86 0.40
C ALA A 16 -1.75 25.55 0.99
N VAL A 17 -2.56 24.48 1.05
CA VAL A 17 -2.18 23.19 1.66
C VAL A 17 -2.02 22.07 0.63
N ALA A 18 -2.09 22.38 -0.67
CA ALA A 18 -1.80 21.40 -1.71
C ALA A 18 -0.32 21.01 -1.71
N GLN A 19 -0.02 19.73 -1.90
CA GLN A 19 1.37 19.23 -2.01
C GLN A 19 2.06 19.86 -3.23
N PHE A 20 3.16 20.58 -3.00
CA PHE A 20 3.96 21.16 -4.08
C PHE A 20 4.92 20.10 -4.65
N TYR A 21 4.85 19.87 -5.97
CA TYR A 21 5.82 19.01 -6.67
C TYR A 21 7.20 19.65 -6.66
N LYS A 22 8.18 18.96 -6.05
CA LYS A 22 9.59 19.35 -6.07
C LYS A 22 10.35 18.30 -6.86
N LYS A 23 10.89 18.67 -8.02
CA LYS A 23 11.59 17.73 -8.92
C LYS A 23 12.78 16.98 -8.28
N SER A 24 13.39 17.56 -7.24
CA SER A 24 14.47 16.92 -6.47
C SER A 24 13.98 15.85 -5.48
N GLU A 25 12.68 15.79 -5.23
CA GLU A 25 11.98 14.86 -4.33
C GLU A 25 10.82 14.26 -5.12
N PRO A 26 11.10 13.35 -6.08
CA PRO A 26 10.06 12.74 -6.88
C PRO A 26 9.02 12.10 -5.97
N PHE A 27 7.75 12.26 -6.31
CA PHE A 27 6.62 11.80 -5.52
C PHE A 27 6.56 10.25 -5.43
N THR A 28 7.37 9.64 -4.57
CA THR A 28 7.20 8.27 -4.10
C THR A 28 6.47 8.33 -2.76
N HIS A 29 5.15 8.22 -2.80
CA HIS A 29 4.29 8.46 -1.63
C HIS A 29 3.54 7.22 -1.16
N THR A 30 4.05 6.03 -1.44
CA THR A 30 3.46 4.79 -0.92
C THR A 30 4.45 4.11 0.01
N TYR A 31 4.06 3.94 1.26
CA TYR A 31 4.76 3.10 2.22
C TYR A 31 3.77 2.12 2.85
N SER A 32 4.28 0.95 3.16
CA SER A 32 3.53 -0.11 3.83
C SER A 32 4.37 -0.73 4.95
N ILE A 33 3.68 -1.37 5.88
CA ILE A 33 4.29 -2.11 6.98
C ILE A 33 3.56 -3.44 7.14
N VAL A 34 4.34 -4.50 7.35
CA VAL A 34 3.87 -5.78 7.88
C VAL A 34 4.45 -5.96 9.27
N ALA A 35 3.64 -6.47 10.19
CA ALA A 35 4.06 -6.71 11.57
C ALA A 35 3.55 -8.06 12.06
N LEU A 36 4.34 -8.70 12.93
CA LEU A 36 4.00 -9.91 13.66
C LEU A 36 4.19 -9.59 15.15
N ASP A 37 3.15 -9.82 15.94
CA ASP A 37 3.30 -9.93 17.39
C ASP A 37 3.76 -11.35 17.74
N SER A 38 4.99 -11.47 18.23
CA SER A 38 5.58 -12.77 18.59
C SER A 38 4.93 -13.43 19.80
N VAL A 39 4.20 -12.70 20.62
CA VAL A 39 3.54 -13.24 21.83
C VAL A 39 2.21 -13.89 21.47
N THR A 40 1.39 -13.22 20.66
CA THR A 40 0.05 -13.68 20.28
C THR A 40 0.03 -14.44 18.94
N GLY A 41 1.01 -14.21 18.09
CA GLY A 41 1.02 -14.70 16.71
C GLY A 41 0.16 -13.87 15.75
N GLU A 42 -0.41 -12.74 16.20
CA GLU A 42 -1.19 -11.85 15.35
C GLU A 42 -0.31 -11.17 14.31
N MET A 43 -0.81 -11.09 13.07
CA MET A 43 -0.12 -10.43 11.97
C MET A 43 -0.99 -9.32 11.40
N GLY A 44 -0.36 -8.19 11.08
CA GLY A 44 -1.02 -7.02 10.51
C GLY A 44 -0.31 -6.51 9.27
N VAL A 45 -1.08 -5.88 8.39
CA VAL A 45 -0.56 -5.15 7.24
C VAL A 45 -1.27 -3.80 7.13
N ALA A 46 -0.51 -2.74 6.90
CA ALA A 46 -1.03 -1.39 6.69
C ALA A 46 -0.30 -0.71 5.53
N VAL A 47 -1.00 0.20 4.86
CA VAL A 47 -0.48 0.99 3.75
C VAL A 47 -1.00 2.42 3.85
N GLN A 48 -0.15 3.38 3.49
CA GLN A 48 -0.54 4.74 3.21
C GLN A 48 -0.13 5.10 1.79
N SER A 49 -1.02 5.77 1.06
CA SER A 49 -0.75 6.30 -0.27
C SER A 49 -1.67 7.47 -0.57
N HIS A 50 -1.27 8.29 -1.55
CA HIS A 50 -2.19 9.22 -2.19
C HIS A 50 -3.23 8.51 -3.09
N TRP A 51 -2.98 7.24 -3.45
CA TRP A 51 -3.85 6.46 -4.33
C TRP A 51 -5.19 6.13 -3.66
N PHE A 52 -6.27 6.28 -4.41
CA PHE A 52 -7.62 6.06 -3.90
C PHE A 52 -7.84 4.60 -3.48
N SER A 53 -8.39 4.37 -2.29
CA SER A 53 -8.72 3.04 -1.77
C SER A 53 -7.52 2.06 -1.78
N VAL A 54 -6.30 2.55 -1.55
CA VAL A 54 -5.06 1.75 -1.64
C VAL A 54 -5.09 0.45 -0.82
N GLY A 55 -5.74 0.44 0.35
CA GLY A 55 -5.86 -0.74 1.19
C GLY A 55 -6.52 -1.94 0.49
N SER A 56 -7.46 -1.68 -0.42
CA SER A 56 -8.18 -2.73 -1.17
C SER A 56 -7.32 -3.47 -2.21
N VAL A 57 -6.18 -2.89 -2.60
CA VAL A 57 -5.30 -3.44 -3.64
C VAL A 57 -3.92 -3.82 -3.11
N VAL A 58 -3.48 -3.26 -1.98
CA VAL A 58 -2.15 -3.54 -1.40
C VAL A 58 -2.20 -4.57 -0.29
N SER A 59 -3.19 -4.49 0.60
CA SER A 59 -3.19 -5.20 1.89
C SER A 59 -3.97 -6.52 1.83
N TYR A 60 -3.27 -7.63 2.07
CA TYR A 60 -3.88 -8.96 2.14
C TYR A 60 -3.46 -9.68 3.42
N GLY A 61 -4.36 -10.47 3.99
CA GLY A 61 -4.07 -11.30 5.16
C GLY A 61 -4.96 -12.54 5.21
N LYS A 62 -4.41 -13.64 5.73
CA LYS A 62 -5.14 -14.87 6.00
C LYS A 62 -4.67 -15.46 7.34
N ALA A 63 -5.61 -15.66 8.26
CA ALA A 63 -5.33 -16.20 9.58
C ALA A 63 -4.65 -17.57 9.49
N GLY A 64 -3.62 -17.78 10.31
CA GLY A 64 -2.81 -19.02 10.30
C GLY A 64 -1.89 -19.18 9.08
N VAL A 65 -1.89 -18.25 8.14
CA VAL A 65 -1.07 -18.32 6.92
C VAL A 65 -0.07 -17.17 6.84
N GLY A 66 -0.53 -15.91 6.83
CA GLY A 66 0.36 -14.76 6.68
C GLY A 66 -0.31 -13.49 6.19
N VAL A 67 0.51 -12.48 5.89
CA VAL A 67 0.11 -11.18 5.32
C VAL A 67 0.99 -10.83 4.12
N VAL A 68 0.44 -10.08 3.17
CA VAL A 68 1.13 -9.64 1.96
C VAL A 68 0.84 -8.15 1.72
N ALA A 69 1.88 -7.40 1.38
CA ALA A 69 1.78 -6.04 0.87
C ALA A 69 2.36 -6.01 -0.57
N THR A 70 1.51 -5.79 -1.58
CA THR A 70 1.95 -5.55 -2.96
C THR A 70 1.77 -4.06 -3.28
N GLN A 71 2.86 -3.32 -3.49
CA GLN A 71 2.83 -1.86 -3.68
C GLN A 71 3.52 -1.43 -4.98
N SER A 72 3.57 -0.12 -5.23
CA SER A 72 3.99 0.58 -6.47
C SER A 72 3.04 0.33 -7.66
N LEU A 73 3.39 -0.31 -8.78
CA LEU A 73 2.42 -0.69 -9.84
C LEU A 73 1.85 -2.07 -9.53
N VAL A 74 0.95 -2.05 -8.55
CA VAL A 74 0.32 -3.20 -7.94
C VAL A 74 -0.13 -4.24 -8.97
N ASN A 75 0.22 -5.49 -8.71
CA ASN A 75 -0.41 -6.66 -9.32
C ASN A 75 -1.34 -7.27 -8.25
N PRO A 76 -2.66 -7.04 -8.29
CA PRO A 76 -3.57 -7.52 -7.24
C PRO A 76 -3.57 -9.05 -7.07
N SER A 77 -3.05 -9.80 -8.06
CA SER A 77 -2.92 -11.24 -7.93
C SER A 77 -1.81 -11.69 -6.98
N TYR A 78 -0.83 -10.84 -6.66
CA TYR A 78 0.27 -11.18 -5.73
C TYR A 78 -0.24 -11.47 -4.32
N GLY A 79 -1.26 -10.73 -3.85
CA GLY A 79 -1.85 -10.95 -2.53
C GLY A 79 -2.38 -12.38 -2.35
N PRO A 80 -3.43 -12.77 -3.09
CA PRO A 80 -4.01 -14.10 -2.96
C PRO A 80 -3.05 -15.23 -3.32
N LYS A 81 -2.19 -15.06 -4.35
CA LYS A 81 -1.23 -16.10 -4.75
C LYS A 81 -0.11 -16.26 -3.72
N GLY A 82 0.42 -15.17 -3.17
CA GLY A 82 1.43 -15.22 -2.11
C GLY A 82 0.90 -15.93 -0.87
N LEU A 83 -0.33 -15.61 -0.45
CA LEU A 83 -1.00 -16.33 0.65
C LEU A 83 -1.20 -17.81 0.32
N ALA A 84 -1.63 -18.16 -0.90
CA ALA A 84 -1.81 -19.55 -1.30
C ALA A 84 -0.49 -20.34 -1.32
N LEU A 85 0.63 -19.73 -1.72
CA LEU A 85 1.96 -20.34 -1.68
C LEU A 85 2.42 -20.56 -0.24
N MET A 86 2.22 -19.57 0.65
CA MET A 86 2.54 -19.73 2.07
C MET A 86 1.67 -20.80 2.74
N GLU A 87 0.40 -20.91 2.36
CA GLU A 87 -0.49 -21.98 2.84
C GLU A 87 -0.03 -23.38 2.41
N GLN A 88 0.68 -23.49 1.29
CA GLN A 88 1.32 -24.74 0.84
C GLN A 88 2.63 -25.05 1.58
N GLY A 89 3.03 -24.22 2.54
CA GLY A 89 4.22 -24.41 3.37
C GLY A 89 5.48 -23.72 2.83
N LEU A 90 5.38 -22.89 1.79
CA LEU A 90 6.50 -22.07 1.36
C LEU A 90 6.75 -20.95 2.37
N SER A 91 8.02 -20.60 2.57
CA SER A 91 8.36 -19.40 3.33
C SER A 91 7.93 -18.12 2.59
N PRO A 92 7.76 -16.99 3.29
CA PRO A 92 7.44 -15.70 2.64
C PRO A 92 8.41 -15.33 1.52
N GLN A 93 9.72 -15.62 1.70
CA GLN A 93 10.72 -15.37 0.67
C GLN A 93 10.52 -16.27 -0.55
N GLN A 94 10.29 -17.57 -0.35
CA GLN A 94 10.04 -18.51 -1.44
C GLN A 94 8.76 -18.14 -2.23
N ALA A 95 7.71 -17.71 -1.52
CA ALA A 95 6.48 -17.24 -2.15
C ALA A 95 6.74 -15.99 -3.00
N LEU A 96 7.51 -15.02 -2.49
CA LEU A 96 7.89 -13.81 -3.23
C LEU A 96 8.71 -14.15 -4.49
N ASP A 97 9.75 -14.96 -4.34
CA ASP A 97 10.63 -15.36 -5.45
C ASP A 97 9.83 -16.06 -6.57
N ALA A 98 8.92 -16.96 -6.18
CA ALA A 98 8.04 -17.65 -7.13
C ALA A 98 7.09 -16.68 -7.87
N LEU A 99 6.60 -15.63 -7.21
CA LEU A 99 5.76 -14.62 -7.86
C LEU A 99 6.56 -13.78 -8.86
N LEU A 100 7.75 -13.32 -8.46
CA LEU A 100 8.62 -12.46 -9.26
C LEU A 100 9.11 -13.16 -10.53
N VAL A 101 9.59 -14.41 -10.42
CA VAL A 101 10.04 -15.20 -11.59
C VAL A 101 8.94 -15.37 -12.65
N ASN A 102 7.67 -15.33 -12.24
CA ASN A 102 6.52 -15.49 -13.12
C ASN A 102 5.89 -14.16 -13.59
N ASP A 103 6.49 -13.00 -13.25
CA ASP A 103 5.97 -11.68 -13.63
C ASP A 103 6.96 -10.92 -14.52
N LYS A 104 6.65 -10.86 -15.82
CA LYS A 104 7.45 -10.09 -16.79
C LYS A 104 7.52 -8.59 -16.50
N GLY A 105 6.63 -8.07 -15.66
CA GLY A 105 6.59 -6.69 -15.22
C GLY A 105 7.15 -6.49 -13.81
N GLU A 106 7.89 -7.45 -13.24
CA GLU A 106 8.41 -7.36 -11.86
C GLU A 106 9.15 -6.04 -11.57
N MET A 107 9.91 -5.52 -12.54
CA MET A 107 10.69 -4.29 -12.41
C MET A 107 9.84 -3.03 -12.20
N TYR A 108 8.53 -3.12 -12.45
CA TYR A 108 7.57 -2.05 -12.29
C TYR A 108 6.75 -2.19 -11.02
N ARG A 109 6.86 -3.34 -10.33
CA ARG A 109 6.06 -3.63 -9.13
C ARG A 109 6.44 -2.66 -8.04
#